data_AF-W8F1S5-F1
#
_entry.id   AF-W8F1S5-F1
#
_cell.length_a   1.000
_cell.length_b   1.000
_cell.length_c   1.000
_cell.angle_alpha   90.00
_cell.angle_beta   90.00
_cell.angle_gamma   90.00
#
_symmetry.space_group_name_H-M   'P 1'
#
loop_
_entity.id
_entity.type
_entity.pdbx_description
1 polymer ?
#
loop_
_entity_poly.entity_id
_entity_poly.type
_entity_poly.pdbx_seq_one_letter_code
_entity_poly.pdbx_strand_id
1 'polypeptide(L)'
;MHEQPKRRFYLLIYEAATGIVLMQDCMTRFHNHTGTTAVPYIELDVSDEGAARRRATGILIMYPKVEVTIYDEHMRYITTLPNAN
;
A
#
# COMPACT_ATOMS: atom_id res chain seq x y z
N MET A 1 -12.88 19.30 -20.02
CA MET A 1 -12.67 18.33 -18.91
C MET A 1 -11.41 18.77 -18.20
N HIS A 2 -11.48 19.20 -16.94
CA HIS A 2 -10.27 19.48 -16.16
C HIS A 2 -9.76 18.14 -15.64
N GLU A 3 -8.71 17.59 -16.23
CA GLU A 3 -7.96 16.50 -15.61
C GLU A 3 -7.37 17.04 -14.31
N GLN A 4 -7.82 16.50 -13.18
CA GLN A 4 -7.18 16.80 -11.91
C GLN A 4 -5.73 16.29 -11.98
N PRO A 5 -4.75 17.08 -11.51
CA PRO A 5 -3.36 16.67 -11.55
C PRO A 5 -3.19 15.37 -10.76
N LYS A 6 -2.64 14.35 -11.42
CA LYS A 6 -2.32 13.07 -10.76
C LYS A 6 -1.28 13.33 -9.68
N ARG A 7 -1.51 12.78 -8.50
CA ARG A 7 -0.59 12.77 -7.36
C ARG A 7 -0.07 11.36 -7.14
N ARG A 8 1.18 11.28 -6.70
CA ARG A 8 1.82 10.01 -6.37
C ARG A 8 1.54 9.64 -4.92
N PHE A 9 1.17 8.39 -4.71
CA PHE A 9 1.04 7.77 -3.41
C PHE A 9 1.80 6.45 -3.40
N TYR A 10 2.24 6.02 -2.22
CA TYR A 10 2.88 4.73 -2.05
C TYR A 10 2.06 3.87 -1.10
N LEU A 11 1.83 2.62 -1.49
CA LEU A 11 1.16 1.63 -0.64
C LEU A 11 2.16 0.61 -0.12
N LEU A 12 2.20 0.43 1.19
CA LEU A 12 2.82 -0.72 1.83
C LEU A 12 1.75 -1.74 2.16
N ILE A 13 1.90 -2.97 1.69
CA ILE A 13 0.98 -4.06 2.00
C ILE A 13 1.71 -5.06 2.88
N TYR A 14 1.21 -5.29 4.08
CA TYR A 14 1.92 -6.08 5.09
C TYR A 14 0.99 -7.06 5.82
N GLU A 15 1.44 -8.28 6.05
CA GLU A 15 0.74 -9.28 6.86
C GLU A 15 1.49 -9.48 8.19
N ALA A 16 0.99 -8.87 9.26
CA ALA A 16 1.65 -8.89 10.58
C ALA A 16 1.84 -10.29 11.16
N ALA A 17 0.92 -11.21 10.89
CA ALA A 17 0.99 -12.58 11.40
C ALA A 17 2.16 -13.38 10.81
N THR A 18 2.59 -13.04 9.59
CA THR A 18 3.59 -13.79 8.84
C THR A 18 4.87 -12.99 8.61
N GLY A 19 4.86 -11.68 8.89
CA GLY A 19 5.95 -10.76 8.61
C GLY A 19 6.15 -10.51 7.10
N ILE A 20 5.14 -10.80 6.27
CA ILE A 20 5.25 -10.74 4.81
C ILE A 20 4.88 -9.36 4.28
N VAL A 21 5.68 -8.85 3.33
CA VAL A 21 5.34 -7.66 2.53
C VAL A 21 4.98 -8.09 1.10
N LEU A 22 3.86 -7.59 0.57
CA LEU A 22 3.41 -7.89 -0.81
C LEU A 22 3.82 -6.77 -1.78
N MET A 23 4.35 -7.14 -2.95
CA MET A 23 4.75 -6.21 -4.01
C MET A 23 3.70 -6.09 -5.14
N GLN A 24 3.98 -5.25 -6.15
CA GLN A 24 3.14 -4.79 -7.27
C GLN A 24 2.06 -5.73 -7.85
N ASP A 25 2.26 -7.04 -7.83
CA ASP A 25 1.34 -8.04 -8.35
C ASP A 25 0.40 -8.64 -7.29
N CYS A 26 0.55 -8.24 -6.03
CA CYS A 26 -0.04 -8.85 -4.84
C CYS A 26 0.18 -10.37 -4.74
N MET A 27 1.12 -10.93 -5.52
CA MET A 27 1.48 -12.35 -5.52
C MET A 27 2.88 -12.57 -4.97
N THR A 28 3.78 -11.63 -5.22
CA THR A 28 5.17 -11.68 -4.79
C THR A 28 5.26 -11.34 -3.30
N ARG A 29 5.61 -12.37 -2.50
CA ARG A 29 5.77 -12.31 -1.05
C ARG A 29 7.25 -12.11 -0.70
N PHE A 30 7.57 -11.05 0.03
CA PHE A 30 8.89 -10.88 0.64
C PHE A 30 8.82 -11.32 2.12
N HIS A 31 9.63 -12.31 2.52
CA HIS A 31 9.58 -12.92 3.86
C HIS A 31 10.71 -12.47 4.79
N ASN A 32 11.76 -11.78 4.30
CA ASN A 32 12.94 -11.52 5.11
C ASN A 32 13.07 -10.05 5.50
N HIS A 33 12.50 -9.69 6.65
CA HIS A 33 12.82 -8.44 7.33
C HIS A 33 14.16 -8.55 8.10
N THR A 34 15.24 -8.95 7.43
CA THR A 34 16.59 -8.98 8.02
C THR A 34 17.36 -7.73 7.60
N GLY A 35 16.94 -6.59 8.13
CA GLY A 35 17.73 -5.37 8.30
C GLY A 35 18.15 -4.61 7.02
N THR A 36 17.91 -3.29 7.05
CA THR A 36 18.53 -2.24 6.22
C THR A 36 18.10 -2.04 4.76
N THR A 37 17.29 -2.90 4.15
CA THR A 37 16.71 -2.62 2.82
C THR A 37 15.40 -1.84 2.94
N ALA A 38 15.23 -0.81 2.10
CA ALA A 38 13.97 -0.09 1.98
C ALA A 38 12.81 -1.08 1.75
N VAL A 39 11.74 -0.95 2.54
CA VAL A 39 10.57 -1.82 2.40
C VAL A 39 9.95 -1.57 1.03
N PRO A 40 9.57 -2.60 0.25
CA PRO A 40 8.99 -2.37 -1.06
C PRO A 40 7.58 -1.77 -0.93
N TYR A 41 7.28 -0.82 -1.81
CA TYR A 41 5.98 -0.14 -1.90
C TYR A 41 5.41 -0.28 -3.32
N ILE A 42 4.08 -0.18 -3.44
CA ILE A 42 3.39 -0.02 -4.71
C ILE A 42 3.21 1.47 -4.98
N GLU A 43 3.76 1.96 -6.09
CA GLU A 43 3.51 3.33 -6.56
C GLU A 43 2.13 3.44 -7.22
N LEU A 44 1.40 4.50 -6.87
CA LEU A 44 0.10 4.82 -7.42
C LEU A 44 0.05 6.27 -7.89
N ASP A 45 -0.27 6.47 -9.16
CA ASP A 45 -0.62 7.78 -9.71
C ASP A 45 -2.15 7.93 -9.75
N VAL A 46 -2.72 8.65 -8.78
CA VAL A 46 -4.17 8.84 -8.64
C VAL A 46 -4.53 10.30 -8.37
N SER A 47 -5.79 10.69 -8.56
CA SER A 47 -6.23 12.09 -8.43
C SER A 47 -6.07 12.66 -7.02
N ASP A 48 -6.28 11.83 -6.00
CA ASP A 48 -6.39 12.25 -4.60
C ASP A 48 -6.22 11.07 -3.63
N GLU A 49 -6.14 11.39 -2.33
CA GLU A 49 -6.03 10.40 -1.26
C GLU A 49 -7.25 9.45 -1.21
N GLY A 50 -8.44 9.93 -1.52
CA GLY A 50 -9.65 9.10 -1.58
C GLY A 50 -9.56 8.02 -2.66
N ALA A 51 -8.94 8.33 -3.80
CA ALA A 51 -8.64 7.36 -4.84
C ALA A 51 -7.58 6.34 -4.39
N ALA A 52 -6.55 6.77 -3.65
CA ALA A 52 -5.57 5.87 -3.05
C ALA A 52 -6.22 4.93 -2.01
N ARG A 53 -7.10 5.46 -1.16
CA ARG A 53 -7.90 4.67 -0.20
C ARG A 53 -8.77 3.63 -0.90
N ARG A 54 -9.47 3.98 -1.99
CA ARG A 54 -10.25 3.02 -2.78
C ARG A 54 -9.41 1.87 -3.32
N ARG A 55 -8.18 2.17 -3.79
CA ARG A 55 -7.22 1.13 -4.24
C ARG A 55 -6.78 0.22 -3.08
N ALA A 56 -6.42 0.81 -1.94
CA ALA A 56 -6.07 0.08 -0.73
C ALA A 56 -7.22 -0.81 -0.23
N THR A 57 -8.46 -0.32 -0.25
CA THR A 57 -9.65 -1.14 0.07
C THR A 57 -9.84 -2.30 -0.90
N GLY A 58 -9.59 -2.10 -2.20
CA GLY A 58 -9.62 -3.19 -3.18
C GLY A 58 -8.60 -4.30 -2.87
N ILE A 59 -7.41 -3.92 -2.41
CA ILE A 59 -6.38 -4.88 -1.95
C ILE A 59 -6.89 -5.64 -0.71
N LEU A 60 -7.44 -4.95 0.29
CA LEU A 60 -7.96 -5.58 1.50
C LEU A 60 -9.10 -6.58 1.21
N ILE A 61 -9.94 -6.32 0.22
CA ILE A 61 -10.99 -7.25 -0.20
C ILE A 61 -10.40 -8.54 -0.79
N MET A 62 -9.33 -8.43 -1.58
CA MET A 62 -8.65 -9.59 -2.17
C MET A 62 -7.76 -10.34 -1.16
N TYR A 63 -7.21 -9.62 -0.19
CA TYR A 63 -6.24 -10.13 0.79
C TYR A 63 -6.62 -9.68 2.21
N PRO A 64 -7.66 -10.26 2.83
CA PRO A 64 -8.24 -9.76 4.09
C PRO A 64 -7.31 -9.84 5.30
N LYS A 65 -6.19 -10.57 5.21
CA LYS A 65 -5.21 -10.74 6.29
C LYS A 65 -4.13 -9.66 6.34
N VAL A 66 -4.02 -8.84 5.29
CA VAL A 66 -3.00 -7.80 5.19
C VAL A 66 -3.54 -6.47 5.69
N GLU A 67 -2.68 -5.63 6.21
CA GLU A 67 -2.92 -4.20 6.37
C GLU A 67 -2.27 -3.43 5.23
N VAL A 68 -2.81 -2.24 4.94
CA VAL A 68 -2.30 -1.37 3.86
C VAL A 68 -2.00 0.01 4.42
N THR A 69 -0.72 0.42 4.42
CA THR A 69 -0.31 1.77 4.78
C THR A 69 -0.16 2.63 3.53
N ILE A 70 -0.72 3.84 3.58
CA ILE A 70 -0.66 4.83 2.50
C ILE A 70 0.32 5.93 2.90
N TYR A 71 1.23 6.25 1.99
CA TYR A 71 2.15 7.38 2.10
C TYR A 71 1.91 8.38 0.96
N ASP A 72 2.22 9.65 1.22
CA ASP A 72 2.22 10.71 0.19
C ASP A 72 3.43 10.62 -0.74
N GLU A 73 3.50 11.52 -1.73
CA GLU A 73 4.59 11.59 -2.71
C GLU A 73 5.99 11.79 -2.09
N HIS A 74 6.06 12.27 -0.85
CA HIS A 74 7.28 12.47 -0.07
C HIS A 74 7.53 11.34 0.95
N MET A 75 6.84 10.21 0.82
CA MET A 75 6.91 9.07 1.75
C MET A 75 6.48 9.42 3.18
N ARG A 76 5.66 10.46 3.37
CA ARG A 76 5.08 10.78 4.68
C ARG A 76 3.86 9.91 4.91
N TYR A 77 3.79 9.35 6.11
CA TYR A 77 2.65 8.53 6.54
C TYR A 77 1.34 9.35 6.45
N ILE A 78 0.33 8.77 5.82
CA ILE A 78 -1.04 9.31 5.80
C ILE A 78 -1.92 8.48 6.72
N THR A 79 -2.02 7.17 6.47
CA THR A 79 -2.93 6.28 7.20
C THR A 79 -2.56 4.82 7.00
N THR A 80 -2.87 3.97 7.98
CA THR A 80 -2.93 2.51 7.81
C THR A 80 -4.38 2.07 7.83
N LEU A 81 -4.79 1.34 6.80
CA LEU A 81 -6.06 0.63 6.77
C LEU A 81 -5.83 -0.77 7.36
N PRO A 82 -6.48 -1.10 8.49
CA PRO A 82 -6.27 -2.37 9.15
C PRO A 82 -6.81 -3.52 8.29
N ASN A 83 -6.33 -4.72 8.59
CA ASN A 83 -6.88 -5.94 8.02
C ASN A 83 -8.37 -6.11 8.41
N ALA A 84 -9.14 -6.77 7.55
CA ALA A 84 -10.56 -7.05 7.79
C ALA A 84 -10.69 -8.31 8.63
N ASN A 85 -10.27 -8.23 9.90
CA ASN A 85 -10.45 -9.28 10.91
C ASN A 85 -11.72 -9.05 11.72
#